data_AF-A0A850JN17-F1
#
_entry.id   AF-A0A850JN17-F1
#
_cell.length_a   1.000
_cell.length_b   1.000
_cell.length_c   1.000
_cell.angle_alpha   90.00
_cell.angle_beta   90.00
_cell.angle_gamma   90.00
#
_symmetry.space_group_name_H-M   'P 1'
#
loop_
_entity.id
_entity.type
_entity.pdbx_description
1 polymer ?
#
loop_
_entity_poly.entity_id
_entity_poly.type
_entity_poly.pdbx_seq_one_letter_code
_entity_poly.pdbx_strand_id
1 'polypeptide(L)' 'MSDGILLLFLRQVFPEWSITRDGDGSWSARGRLRIWASSADELMDALAVVVPDAAERVGRFLAEQAGAG' A
#
# COMPACT_ATOMS: atom_id res chain seq x y z
N MET A 1 0.35 -1.08 13.61
CA MET A 1 0.80 -2.16 12.70
C MET A 1 2.30 -2.03 12.54
N SER A 2 3.07 -3.11 12.43
CA SER A 2 4.50 -2.98 12.12
C SER A 2 4.69 -2.65 10.65
N ASP A 3 5.73 -1.87 10.32
CA ASP A 3 6.01 -1.46 8.93
C ASP A 3 6.15 -2.65 7.98
N GLY A 4 6.71 -3.78 8.47
CA GLY A 4 6.82 -5.00 7.68
C GLY A 4 5.45 -5.62 7.35
N ILE A 5 4.51 -5.63 8.30
CA ILE A 5 3.14 -6.13 8.05
C ILE A 5 2.42 -5.17 7.09
N LEU A 6 2.58 -3.86 7.28
CA LEU A 6 1.97 -2.86 6.41
C LEU A 6 2.50 -2.98 4.97
N LEU A 7 3.81 -3.20 4.80
CA LEU A 7 4.42 -3.42 3.48
C LEU A 7 3.83 -4.66 2.79
N LEU A 8 3.66 -5.76 3.52
CA LEU A 8 3.04 -6.98 2.97
C LEU A 8 1.58 -6.74 2.57
N PHE A 9 0.82 -6.06 3.43
CA PHE A 9 -0.55 -5.67 3.15
C PHE A 9 -0.65 -4.82 1.87
N LEU A 10 0.15 -3.75 1.77
CA LEU A 10 0.13 -2.85 0.62
C LEU A 10 0.49 -3.59 -0.69
N ARG A 11 1.46 -4.51 -0.65
CA ARG A 11 1.83 -5.33 -1.82
C ARG A 11 0.74 -6.31 -2.25
N GLN A 12 -0.11 -6.77 -1.33
CA GLN A 12 -1.24 -7.63 -1.66
C GLN A 12 -2.41 -6.83 -2.23
N VAL A 13 -2.68 -5.64 -1.69
CA VAL A 13 -3.79 -4.79 -2.16
C VAL A 13 -3.47 -4.11 -3.51
N PHE A 14 -2.20 -3.75 -3.73
CA PHE A 14 -1.73 -3.06 -4.93
C PHE A 14 -0.65 -3.88 -5.66
N PRO A 15 -1.00 -5.08 -6.19
CA PRO A 15 -0.03 -6.00 -6.79
C PRO A 15 0.66 -5.43 -8.04
N GLU A 16 0.06 -4.43 -8.69
CA GLU A 16 0.65 -3.75 -9.84
C GLU A 16 1.71 -2.69 -9.46
N TRP A 17 1.88 -2.41 -8.17
CA TRP A 17 2.86 -1.47 -7.65
C TRP A 17 4.03 -2.19 -6.97
N SER A 18 5.24 -1.81 -7.35
CA SER A 18 6.44 -2.20 -6.60
C SER A 18 6.61 -1.26 -5.41
N ILE A 19 6.15 -1.70 -4.24
CA ILE A 19 6.20 -0.93 -2.99
C ILE A 19 7.42 -1.40 -2.19
N THR A 20 8.26 -0.47 -1.76
CA THR A 20 9.43 -0.74 -0.90
C THR A 20 9.47 0.21 0.28
N ARG A 21 10.14 -0.25 1.34
CA ARG A 21 10.66 0.62 2.37
C ARG A 21 12.17 0.62 2.23
N ASP A 22 12.74 1.80 2.02
CA ASP A 22 14.15 1.94 1.75
C ASP A 22 14.96 2.00 3.06
N GLY A 23 16.28 1.82 2.95
CA GLY A 23 17.17 1.68 4.12
C GLY A 23 17.23 2.92 5.02
N ASP A 24 16.80 4.08 4.51
CA ASP A 24 16.67 5.34 5.25
C ASP A 24 15.30 5.49 5.95
N GLY A 25 14.43 4.49 5.84
CA GLY A 25 13.10 4.48 6.43
C GLY A 25 12.02 5.12 5.57
N SER A 26 12.37 5.67 4.41
CA SER A 26 11.42 6.22 3.45
C SER A 26 10.62 5.13 2.74
N TRP A 27 9.47 5.53 2.21
CA TRP A 27 8.56 4.66 1.49
C TRP A 27 8.53 5.03 0.01
N SER A 28 8.55 4.04 -0.86
CA SER A 28 8.44 4.24 -2.30
C SER A 28 7.40 3.30 -2.91
N ALA A 29 6.65 3.80 -3.89
CA ALA A 29 5.76 2.98 -4.71
C ALA A 29 6.00 3.30 -6.18
N ARG A 30 6.30 2.27 -6.97
CA ARG A 30 6.55 2.39 -8.41
C ARG A 30 5.50 1.61 -9.20
N GLY A 31 4.68 2.34 -9.95
CA GLY A 31 3.74 1.83 -10.94
C GLY A 31 3.95 2.56 -12.27
N ARG A 32 2.88 3.14 -12.84
CA ARG A 32 2.98 4.06 -14.01
C ARG A 32 3.71 5.35 -13.68
N LEU A 33 3.68 5.75 -12.41
CA LEU A 33 4.44 6.86 -11.84
C LEU A 33 5.16 6.37 -10.58
N ARG A 34 6.11 7.17 -10.10
CA ARG A 34 6.87 6.88 -8.89
C ARG A 34 6.46 7.86 -7.79
N ILE A 35 6.12 7.32 -6.63
CA ILE A 35 5.80 8.05 -5.40
C ILE A 35 6.93 7.84 -4.41
N TRP A 36 7.29 8.91 -3.72
CA TRP A 36 8.17 8.89 -2.55
C TRP A 36 7.42 9.53 -1.40
N ALA A 37 7.53 8.94 -0.22
CA ALA A 37 6.89 9.40 0.99
C ALA A 37 7.85 9.22 2.17
N SER A 38 7.82 10.17 3.11
CA SER A 38 8.66 10.10 4.31
C SER A 38 8.08 9.11 5.34
N SER A 39 6.80 8.78 5.19
CA SER A 39 6.06 7.88 6.07
C SER A 39 5.12 6.96 5.29
N ALA A 40 4.62 5.92 5.96
CA ALA A 40 3.65 5.02 5.38
C ALA A 40 2.29 5.69 5.14
N ASP A 41 1.86 6.57 6.06
CA ASP A 41 0.61 7.31 5.94
C ASP A 41 0.61 8.22 4.71
N GLU A 42 1.70 8.99 4.50
CA GLU A 42 1.87 9.79 3.29
C GLU A 42 1.84 8.94 2.01
N LEU A 43 2.40 7.72 2.04
CA LEU A 43 2.33 6.81 0.90
C LEU A 43 0.89 6.36 0.63
N MET A 44 0.14 6.01 1.68
CA MET A 44 -1.24 5.56 1.58
C MET A 44 -2.15 6.68 1.05
N ASP A 45 -1.98 7.90 1.53
CA ASP A 45 -2.71 9.07 1.04
C ASP A 45 -2.41 9.31 -0.45
N ALA A 46 -1.13 9.23 -0.84
CA ALA A 46 -0.75 9.38 -2.24
C ALA A 46 -1.33 8.25 -3.13
N LEU A 47 -1.33 7.00 -2.66
CA LEU A 47 -1.95 5.88 -3.36
C LEU A 47 -3.46 6.05 -3.50
N ALA A 48 -4.15 6.54 -2.47
CA ALA A 48 -5.58 6.83 -2.52
C ALA A 48 -5.93 7.90 -3.57
N VAL A 49 -5.02 8.83 -3.84
CA VAL A 49 -5.19 9.85 -4.88
C VAL A 49 -4.97 9.29 -6.28
N VAL A 50 -3.95 8.43 -6.48
CA VAL A 50 -3.52 8.01 -7.83
C VAL A 50 -4.06 6.66 -8.29
N VAL A 51 -4.52 5.81 -7.38
CA VAL A 51 -5.09 4.51 -7.69
C VAL A 51 -6.62 4.62 -7.65
N PRO A 52 -7.30 4.53 -8.80
CA PRO A 52 -8.75 4.39 -8.82
C PRO A 52 -9.18 3.21 -7.96
N ASP A 53 -10.25 3.41 -7.19
CA ASP A 53 -10.86 2.37 -6.37
C ASP A 53 -9.95 1.81 -5.25
N ALA A 54 -8.90 2.55 -4.85
CA ALA A 54 -7.99 2.14 -3.77
C ALA A 54 -8.74 1.72 -2.49
N ALA A 55 -9.74 2.51 -2.09
CA ALA A 55 -10.56 2.23 -0.91
C ALA A 55 -11.40 0.96 -1.08
N GLU A 56 -11.96 0.71 -2.27
CA GLU A 56 -12.73 -0.50 -2.55
C GLU A 56 -11.84 -1.75 -2.50
N ARG A 57 -10.63 -1.67 -3.05
CA ARG A 57 -9.66 -2.78 -3.00
C ARG A 57 -9.25 -3.12 -1.58
N VAL A 58 -8.97 -2.11 -0.76
CA VAL A 58 -8.71 -2.28 0.68
C VAL A 58 -9.91 -2.95 1.36
N GLY A 59 -11.11 -2.43 1.12
CA GLY A 59 -12.34 -2.99 1.70
C GLY A 59 -12.57 -4.45 1.32
N ARG A 60 -12.41 -4.79 0.03
CA ARG A 60 -12.52 -6.16 -0.48
C ARG A 60 -11.50 -7.08 0.20
N PHE A 61 -10.23 -6.68 0.24
CA PHE A 61 -9.19 -7.47 0.89
C PHE A 61 -9.51 -7.75 2.36
N LEU A 62 -9.93 -6.74 3.12
CA LEU A 62 -10.29 -6.92 4.53
C LEU A 62 -11.52 -7.83 4.72
N ALA A 63 -12.52 -7.72 3.84
CA ALA A 63 -13.69 -8.59 3.86
C ALA A 63 -13.34 -10.05 3.55
N GLU A 64 -12.44 -10.29 2.59
CA GLU A 64 -11.95 -11.63 2.25
C GLU A 64 -11.21 -12.26 3.43
N GLN A 65 -10.36 -11.51 4.14
CA GLN A 65 -9.67 -12.02 5.32
C GLN A 65 -10.59 -12.26 6.52
N ALA A 66 -11.67 -11.49 6.65
CA ALA A 66 -12.66 -11.70 7.71
C ALA A 66 -13.54 -12.95 7.49
N GLY A 67 -13.74 -13.37 6.24
CA GLY A 67 -14.48 -14.57 5.87
C GLY A 67 -13.64 -15.85 5.80
N ALA A 68 -12.32 -15.75 5.92
CA ALA A 68 -11.37 -16.87 5.89
C ALA A 68 -11.15 -17.53 7.27
N GLY A 69 -12.03 -17.28 8.24
CA GLY A 69 -11.97 -17.78 9.62
C GLY A 69 -12.81 -19.02 9.88
#